data_AF-A0ABD6WFN5-F1
#
_entry.id   AF-A0ABD6WFN5-F1
#
_cell.length_a   1.000
_cell.length_b   1.000
_cell.length_c   1.000
_cell.angle_alpha   90.00
_cell.angle_beta   90.00
_cell.angle_gamma   90.00
#
_symmetry.space_group_name_H-M   'P 1'
#
loop_
_entity.id
_entity.type
_entity.pdbx_description
1 polymer ?
#
loop_
_entity_poly.entity_id
_entity_poly.type
_entity_poly.pdbx_seq_one_letter_code
_entity_poly.pdbx_strand_id
1 'polypeptide(L)'
;LGMTAMRCAELLDAFAASGEDVDRSGRGRLVEAYPAAALRLWGVDTTGYKTRPEAVALAVESLLRAAPWLDVPAPALALMRRSDDAFDAVVAALNARAHALGATLPVPPELQEAADAEGWIAVPTGSLAELAS
;
A
#
# COMPACT_ATOMS: atom_id res chain seq x y z
N LEU A 1 16.06 2.62 4.11
CA LEU A 1 15.10 2.70 5.24
C LEU A 1 15.17 4.03 6.00
N GLY A 2 16.34 4.59 6.32
CA GLY A 2 16.41 5.89 7.05
C GLY A 2 15.68 7.07 6.38
N MET A 3 15.85 7.23 5.06
CA MET A 3 15.18 8.32 4.31
C MET A 3 13.66 8.15 4.15
N THR A 4 13.18 6.91 4.05
CA THR A 4 11.74 6.64 3.94
C THR A 4 11.05 6.84 5.29
N ALA A 5 11.69 6.40 6.39
CA ALA A 5 11.19 6.64 7.74
C ALA A 5 11.12 8.14 8.09
N MET A 6 12.16 8.93 7.72
CA MET A 6 12.13 10.39 7.90
C MET A 6 11.00 11.05 7.10
N ARG A 7 10.82 10.69 5.83
CA ARG A 7 9.72 11.24 5.02
C ARG A 7 8.35 10.85 5.54
N CYS A 8 8.19 9.63 6.04
CA CYS A 8 6.96 9.22 6.72
C CYS A 8 6.73 10.10 7.96
N ALA A 9 7.74 10.33 8.79
CA ALA A 9 7.63 11.22 9.95
C ALA A 9 7.21 12.65 9.55
N GLU A 10 7.85 13.22 8.52
CA GLU A 10 7.49 14.55 7.99
C GLU A 10 6.04 14.61 7.48
N LEU A 11 5.57 13.57 6.79
CA LEU A 11 4.19 13.49 6.32
C LEU A 11 3.20 13.38 7.49
N LEU A 12 3.49 12.53 8.48
CA LEU A 12 2.67 12.39 9.68
C LEU A 12 2.61 13.69 10.48
N ASP A 13 3.74 14.37 10.67
CA ASP A 13 3.82 15.68 11.32
C ASP A 13 3.02 16.74 10.55
N ALA A 14 3.07 16.73 9.21
CA ALA A 14 2.28 17.63 8.37
C ALA A 14 0.77 17.39 8.52
N PHE A 15 0.32 16.13 8.59
CA PHE A 15 -1.09 15.80 8.84
C PHE A 15 -1.53 16.20 10.26
N ALA A 16 -0.68 15.96 11.27
CA ALA A 16 -0.95 16.41 12.64
C ALA A 16 -1.05 17.94 12.72
N ALA A 17 -0.15 18.65 12.03
CA ALA A 17 -0.17 20.11 11.95
C ALA A 17 -1.40 20.66 11.21
N SER A 18 -2.01 19.88 10.31
CA SER A 18 -3.29 20.24 9.68
C SER A 18 -4.52 19.91 10.54
N GLY A 19 -4.33 19.38 11.75
CA GLY A 19 -5.40 19.05 12.69
C GLY A 19 -5.99 17.65 12.51
N GLU A 20 -5.33 16.79 11.74
CA GLU A 20 -5.76 15.40 11.56
C GLU A 20 -5.34 14.55 12.77
N ASP A 21 -6.19 13.63 13.20
CA ASP A 21 -5.83 12.68 14.26
C ASP A 21 -4.95 11.56 13.68
N VAL A 22 -3.67 11.57 14.06
CA VAL A 22 -2.68 10.61 13.59
C VAL A 22 -2.68 9.38 14.48
N ASP A 23 -3.70 8.54 14.29
CA ASP A 23 -3.76 7.21 14.89
C ASP A 23 -3.07 6.17 14.00
N ARG A 24 -1.92 5.65 14.46
CA ARG A 24 -1.10 4.64 13.77
C ARG A 24 -1.43 3.20 14.17
N SER A 25 -2.35 3.00 15.11
CA SER A 25 -2.78 1.68 15.59
C SER A 25 -3.56 0.87 14.57
N GLY A 26 -3.84 1.42 13.38
CA GLY A 26 -4.64 0.79 12.35
C GLY A 26 -6.16 0.98 12.50
N ARG A 27 -6.60 1.79 13.48
CA ARG A 27 -8.00 2.22 13.63
C ARG A 27 -8.29 3.57 12.98
N GLY A 28 -7.24 4.36 12.71
CA GLY A 28 -7.32 5.70 12.17
C GLY A 28 -7.33 5.77 10.64
N ARG A 29 -7.29 6.99 10.12
CA ARG A 29 -7.24 7.24 8.67
C ARG A 29 -5.88 6.93 8.04
N LEU A 30 -4.82 6.89 8.85
CA LEU A 30 -3.45 6.64 8.39
C LEU A 30 -3.07 5.20 8.71
N VAL A 31 -2.52 4.50 7.72
CA VAL A 31 -2.13 3.09 7.86
C VAL A 31 -0.76 2.81 7.30
N GLU A 32 -0.06 1.87 7.93
CA GLU A 32 1.14 1.28 7.36
C GLU A 32 0.76 0.27 6.28
N ALA A 33 1.33 0.41 5.10
CA ALA A 33 1.12 -0.51 3.99
C ALA A 33 2.33 -1.42 3.80
N TYR A 34 2.08 -2.69 3.50
CA TYR A 34 3.12 -3.63 3.09
C TYR A 34 2.85 -4.12 1.66
N PRO A 35 3.40 -3.44 0.63
CA PRO A 35 3.11 -3.72 -0.78
C PRO A 35 3.29 -5.18 -1.20
N ALA A 36 4.37 -5.84 -0.75
CA ALA A 36 4.62 -7.23 -1.10
C ALA A 36 3.55 -8.18 -0.53
N ALA A 37 3.03 -7.92 0.67
CA ALA A 37 1.94 -8.69 1.24
C ALA A 37 0.63 -8.46 0.47
N ALA A 38 0.31 -7.21 0.13
CA ALA A 38 -0.87 -6.87 -0.67
C ALA A 38 -0.85 -7.52 -2.06
N LEU A 39 0.28 -7.44 -2.78
CA LEU A 39 0.46 -8.06 -4.10
C LEU A 39 0.24 -9.58 -4.06
N ARG A 40 0.77 -10.25 -3.01
CA ARG A 40 0.59 -11.69 -2.81
C ARG A 40 -0.89 -12.05 -2.61
N LEU A 41 -1.62 -11.25 -1.82
CA LEU A 41 -3.04 -11.49 -1.54
C LEU A 41 -3.91 -11.24 -2.77
N TRP A 42 -3.54 -10.27 -3.60
CA TRP A 42 -4.22 -9.99 -4.86
C TRP A 42 -3.80 -10.90 -6.03
N GLY A 43 -2.92 -11.87 -5.80
CA GLY A 43 -2.49 -12.82 -6.82
C GLY A 43 -1.69 -12.19 -7.96
N VAL A 44 -1.04 -11.05 -7.72
CA VAL A 44 -0.18 -10.39 -8.72
C VAL A 44 1.15 -11.15 -8.78
N ASP A 45 1.58 -11.53 -9.99
CA ASP A 45 2.89 -12.16 -10.16
C ASP A 45 4.00 -11.12 -9.97
N THR A 46 4.82 -11.33 -8.94
CA THR A 46 5.93 -10.44 -8.56
C THR A 46 7.28 -11.14 -8.69
N THR A 47 7.40 -12.17 -9.53
CA THR A 47 8.61 -13.01 -9.59
C THR A 47 9.85 -12.22 -10.04
N GLY A 48 10.70 -11.86 -9.09
CA GLY A 48 11.98 -11.17 -9.33
C GLY A 48 11.89 -9.66 -9.52
N TYR A 49 10.73 -9.02 -9.31
CA TYR A 49 10.59 -7.56 -9.56
C TYR A 49 11.52 -6.69 -8.68
N LYS A 50 11.89 -7.17 -7.48
CA LYS A 50 12.85 -6.49 -6.59
C LYS A 50 14.32 -6.70 -6.93
N THR A 51 14.64 -7.63 -7.81
CA THR A 51 16.02 -8.01 -8.14
C THR A 51 16.37 -7.80 -9.60
N ARG A 52 15.36 -7.69 -10.46
CA ARG A 52 15.49 -7.63 -11.92
C ARG A 52 14.63 -6.49 -12.48
N PRO A 53 15.24 -5.44 -13.06
CA PRO A 53 14.50 -4.31 -13.61
C PRO A 53 13.45 -4.71 -14.64
N GLU A 54 13.73 -5.73 -15.47
CA GLU A 54 12.80 -6.22 -16.48
C GLU A 54 11.56 -6.93 -15.89
N ALA A 55 11.66 -7.43 -14.66
CA ALA A 55 10.55 -8.10 -13.98
C ALA A 55 9.53 -7.13 -13.38
N VAL A 56 9.90 -5.86 -13.17
CA VAL A 56 8.96 -4.82 -12.71
C VAL A 56 7.86 -4.58 -13.74
N ALA A 57 8.22 -4.53 -15.03
CA ALA A 57 7.24 -4.36 -16.10
C ALA A 57 6.20 -5.50 -16.12
N LEU A 58 6.63 -6.75 -15.91
CA LEU A 58 5.75 -7.91 -15.84
C LEU A 58 4.81 -7.85 -14.63
N ALA A 59 5.31 -7.41 -13.47
CA ALA A 59 4.50 -7.22 -12.28
C ALA A 59 3.44 -6.12 -12.47
N VAL A 60 3.82 -5.00 -13.12
CA VAL A 60 2.89 -3.93 -13.50
C VAL A 60 1.80 -4.45 -14.44
N GLU A 61 2.16 -5.24 -15.45
CA GLU A 61 1.18 -5.85 -16.35
C GLU A 61 0.25 -6.82 -15.62
N SER A 62 0.78 -7.60 -14.69
CA SER A 62 -0.04 -8.49 -13.86
C SER A 62 -1.00 -7.72 -12.97
N LEU A 63 -0.58 -6.59 -12.39
CA LEU A 63 -1.46 -5.71 -11.61
C LEU A 63 -2.59 -5.16 -12.49
N LEU A 64 -2.27 -4.64 -13.68
CA LEU A 64 -3.27 -4.05 -14.57
C LEU A 64 -4.27 -5.09 -15.12
N ARG A 65 -3.85 -6.34 -15.30
CA ARG A 65 -4.78 -7.43 -15.61
C ARG A 65 -5.74 -7.72 -14.45
N ALA A 66 -5.28 -7.63 -13.21
CA ALA A 66 -6.09 -7.84 -12.02
C ALA A 66 -6.98 -6.63 -11.66
N ALA A 67 -6.58 -5.43 -12.10
CA ALA A 67 -7.31 -4.18 -11.89
C ALA A 67 -7.53 -3.44 -13.23
N PRO A 68 -8.38 -3.97 -14.14
CA PRO A 68 -8.62 -3.35 -15.44
C PRO A 68 -9.35 -1.99 -15.34
N TRP A 69 -9.90 -1.68 -14.17
CA TRP A 69 -10.53 -0.40 -13.84
C TRP A 69 -9.52 0.69 -13.45
N LEU A 70 -8.26 0.34 -13.19
CA LEU A 70 -7.25 1.29 -12.74
C LEU A 70 -6.73 2.10 -13.93
N ASP A 71 -7.14 3.37 -14.00
CA ASP A 71 -6.61 4.31 -14.98
C ASP A 71 -5.26 4.87 -14.49
N VAL A 72 -4.19 4.54 -15.22
CA VAL A 72 -2.83 5.00 -14.92
C VAL A 72 -2.35 5.88 -16.08
N PRO A 73 -2.11 7.19 -15.85
CA PRO A 73 -1.57 8.06 -16.88
C PRO A 73 -0.26 7.53 -17.46
N ALA A 74 -0.04 7.68 -18.77
CA ALA A 74 1.12 7.14 -19.47
C ALA A 74 2.48 7.48 -18.82
N PRO A 75 2.73 8.70 -18.29
CA PRO A 75 3.99 9.01 -17.59
C PRO A 75 4.18 8.19 -16.31
N ALA A 76 3.11 7.98 -15.54
CA ALA A 76 3.12 7.19 -14.32
C ALA A 76 3.31 5.71 -14.66
N LEU A 77 2.63 5.19 -15.67
CA LEU A 77 2.80 3.82 -16.15
C LEU A 77 4.25 3.55 -16.60
N ALA A 78 4.84 4.48 -17.35
CA ALA A 78 6.23 4.38 -17.77
C ALA A 78 7.20 4.39 -16.56
N LEU A 79 6.86 5.11 -15.48
CA LEU A 79 7.65 5.15 -14.26
C LEU A 79 7.53 3.85 -13.45
N MET A 80 6.31 3.34 -13.26
CA MET A 80 6.06 2.06 -12.60
C MET A 80 6.84 0.93 -13.27
N ARG A 81 6.89 0.88 -14.61
CA ARG A 81 7.59 -0.19 -15.35
C ARG A 81 9.11 -0.22 -15.18
N ARG A 82 9.72 0.86 -14.68
CA ARG A 82 11.19 0.98 -14.54
C ARG A 82 11.66 1.17 -13.09
N SER A 83 10.74 1.26 -12.13
CA SER A 83 11.03 1.53 -10.74
C SER A 83 10.05 0.74 -9.86
N ASP A 84 10.60 -0.20 -9.12
CA ASP A 84 9.86 -0.96 -8.12
C ASP A 84 9.35 -0.06 -6.99
N ASP A 85 10.10 0.99 -6.61
CA ASP A 85 9.62 2.00 -5.66
C ASP A 85 8.35 2.71 -6.16
N ALA A 86 8.30 3.10 -7.44
CA ALA A 86 7.12 3.73 -8.01
C ALA A 86 5.94 2.76 -8.14
N PHE A 87 6.22 1.49 -8.42
CA PHE A 87 5.21 0.43 -8.40
C PHE A 87 4.66 0.21 -6.98
N ASP A 88 5.53 0.10 -5.98
CA ASP A 88 5.17 -0.05 -4.56
C ASP A 88 4.34 1.12 -4.06
N ALA A 89 4.62 2.35 -4.51
CA ALA A 89 3.83 3.52 -4.16
C ALA A 89 2.37 3.41 -4.63
N VAL A 90 2.13 2.89 -5.84
CA VAL A 90 0.77 2.64 -6.36
C VAL A 90 0.09 1.52 -5.58
N VAL A 91 0.81 0.44 -5.28
CA VAL A 91 0.29 -0.68 -4.47
C VAL A 91 -0.06 -0.21 -3.06
N ALA A 92 0.76 0.65 -2.44
CA ALA A 92 0.48 1.25 -1.14
C ALA A 92 -0.79 2.11 -1.19
N ALA A 93 -1.00 2.90 -2.25
CA ALA A 93 -2.22 3.69 -2.44
C ALA A 93 -3.47 2.80 -2.59
N LEU A 94 -3.38 1.69 -3.34
CA LEU A 94 -4.46 0.71 -3.45
C LEU A 94 -4.76 0.06 -2.10
N ASN A 95 -3.73 -0.24 -1.31
CA ASN A 95 -3.90 -0.82 0.01
C ASN A 95 -4.54 0.17 1.00
N ALA A 96 -4.17 1.44 0.93
CA ALA A 96 -4.82 2.51 1.68
C ALA A 96 -6.30 2.66 1.28
N ARG A 97 -6.63 2.48 -0.01
CA ARG A 97 -8.04 2.43 -0.46
C ARG A 97 -8.78 1.22 0.09
N ALA A 98 -8.16 0.04 0.13
CA ALA A 98 -8.73 -1.13 0.77
C ALA A 98 -9.05 -0.85 2.24
N HIS A 99 -8.13 -0.21 2.97
CA HIS A 99 -8.35 0.19 4.35
C HIS A 99 -9.52 1.18 4.49
N ALA A 100 -9.58 2.21 3.63
CA ALA A 100 -10.65 3.20 3.64
C ALA A 100 -12.04 2.60 3.36
N LEU A 101 -12.10 1.48 2.63
CA LEU A 101 -13.31 0.70 2.39
C LEU A 101 -13.63 -0.33 3.50
N GLY A 102 -12.79 -0.42 4.55
CA GLY A 102 -12.92 -1.42 5.60
C GLY A 102 -12.51 -2.84 5.18
N ALA A 103 -11.81 -2.98 4.04
CA ALA A 103 -11.41 -4.25 3.44
C ALA A 103 -9.98 -4.67 3.84
N THR A 104 -9.62 -4.49 5.11
CA THR A 104 -8.33 -4.91 5.68
C THR A 104 -8.54 -5.71 6.96
N LEU A 105 -7.56 -6.55 7.32
CA LEU A 105 -7.60 -7.29 8.58
C LEU A 105 -7.71 -6.33 9.76
N PRO A 106 -8.74 -6.49 10.62
CA PRO A 106 -8.85 -5.69 11.83
C PRO A 106 -7.74 -6.06 12.81
N VAL A 107 -7.40 -5.13 13.71
CA VAL A 107 -6.53 -5.43 14.85
C VAL A 107 -7.26 -6.39 15.79
N PRO A 108 -6.74 -7.61 16.04
CA PRO A 108 -7.33 -8.52 17.01
C PRO A 108 -7.35 -7.90 18.42
N PRO A 109 -8.40 -8.14 19.24
CA PRO A 109 -8.49 -7.57 20.59
C PRO A 109 -7.26 -7.79 21.46
N GLU A 110 -6.66 -8.96 21.37
CA GLU A 110 -5.47 -9.37 22.10
C GLU A 110 -4.18 -8.65 21.66
N LEU A 111 -4.19 -7.95 20.52
CA LEU A 111 -3.04 -7.21 19.99
C LEU A 111 -3.23 -5.68 20.04
N GLN A 112 -4.32 -5.17 20.62
CA GLN A 112 -4.59 -3.73 20.64
C GLN A 112 -3.48 -2.92 21.31
N GLU A 113 -3.00 -3.35 22.48
CA GLU A 113 -1.92 -2.66 23.18
C GLU A 113 -0.61 -2.63 22.37
N ALA A 114 -0.31 -3.72 21.66
CA ALA A 114 0.86 -3.79 20.79
C ALA A 114 0.70 -2.87 19.57
N ALA A 115 -0.48 -2.84 18.96
CA ALA A 115 -0.79 -1.98 17.83
C ALA A 115 -0.75 -0.49 18.21
N ASP A 116 -1.21 -0.11 19.41
CA ASP A 116 -1.10 1.26 19.91
C ASP A 116 0.36 1.70 20.10
N ALA A 117 1.24 0.77 20.52
CA ALA A 117 2.66 1.06 20.77
C ALA A 117 3.53 1.04 19.50
N GLU A 118 3.33 0.04 18.64
CA GLU A 118 4.20 -0.27 17.50
C GLU A 118 3.59 0.10 16.14
N GLY A 119 2.27 0.27 16.08
CA GLY A 119 1.51 0.46 14.86
C GLY A 119 0.94 -0.84 14.29
N TRP A 120 0.13 -0.73 13.24
CA TRP A 120 -0.48 -1.87 12.57
C TRP A 120 -0.34 -1.78 11.05
N ILE A 121 0.06 -2.90 10.44
CA ILE A 121 0.11 -3.04 8.99
C ILE A 121 -1.28 -3.38 8.48
N ALA A 122 -1.86 -2.50 7.67
CA ALA A 122 -3.08 -2.76 6.94
C ALA A 122 -2.81 -3.85 5.89
N VAL A 123 -3.38 -5.03 6.09
CA VAL A 123 -3.30 -6.15 5.16
C VAL A 123 -4.67 -6.32 4.49
N PRO A 124 -4.78 -6.28 3.15
CA PRO A 124 -6.06 -6.31 2.47
C PRO A 124 -6.70 -7.70 2.55
N THR A 125 -8.02 -7.77 2.71
CA THR A 125 -8.77 -9.04 2.76
C THR A 125 -9.58 -9.30 1.49
N GLY A 126 -9.87 -8.25 0.72
CA GLY A 126 -10.60 -8.30 -0.53
C GLY A 126 -9.71 -8.35 -1.78
N SER A 127 -10.36 -8.59 -2.91
CA SER A 127 -9.80 -8.53 -4.24
C SER A 127 -9.58 -7.09 -4.72
N LEU A 128 -8.72 -6.91 -5.73
CA LEU A 128 -8.56 -5.62 -6.40
C LEU A 128 -9.86 -5.12 -7.05
N ALA A 129 -10.74 -6.01 -7.51
CA ALA A 129 -12.00 -5.61 -8.15
C ALA A 129 -12.93 -4.88 -7.18
N GLU A 130 -12.95 -5.26 -5.90
CA GLU A 130 -13.78 -4.62 -4.87
C GLU A 130 -13.33 -3.20 -4.56
N LEU A 131 -12.08 -2.85 -4.87
CA LEU A 131 -11.60 -1.48 -4.76
C LEU A 131 -12.18 -0.56 -5.83
N ALA A 132 -12.94 -1.02 -6.82
CA ALA A 132 -13.57 -0.13 -7.80
C ALA A 132 -14.87 0.54 -7.27
N SER A 133 -15.30 0.20 -6.05
CA SER A 133 -16.58 0.62 -5.45
C SER A 133 -16.65 2.06 -4.95
#